data_AF-A0A1L9TVU6-F1
#
_entry.id   AF-A0A1L9TVU6-F1
#
_cell.length_a   1.000
_cell.length_b   1.000
_cell.length_c   1.000
_cell.angle_alpha   90.00
_cell.angle_beta   90.00
_cell.angle_gamma   90.00
#
_symmetry.space_group_name_H-M   'P 1'
#
loop_
_entity.id
_entity.type
_entity.pdbx_description
1 polymer ?
#
loop_
_entity_poly.entity_id
_entity_poly.type
_entity_poly.pdbx_seq_one_letter_code
_entity_poly.pdbx_strand_id
1 'polypeptide(L)'
;MVRIGSMRARTVSLKKDLLYELENLAVIAEDNKPHEGPFQELLQEAKPMGFCPDVEAPLQLKPEELKSTYLVKLDGPLGTASKVQELAGMVHLPKVVEGSGDASGDASFCFVNGVQKSAIITALSNNPFSPTFIHVNMAEKALSRDSAAPCLGYDATLPHHRLTELAHDFLPAQNQYPVWYFFYGTLADPEVLVEKLELCARPSLRPATVDGANIRTWGGKYKALVDGDSIVAGWAYKITSAGHEEALRYYETSQYEVVRCVILINDTDERDWGLTFRFVGACD
;
A
#
# COMPACT_ATOMS: atom_id res chain seq x y z
N MET A 1 -14.73 -19.86 44.09
CA MET A 1 -15.66 -19.11 43.22
C MET A 1 -14.86 -18.05 42.48
N VAL A 2 -14.31 -18.41 41.31
CA VAL A 2 -13.39 -17.57 40.52
C VAL A 2 -14.20 -16.92 39.40
N ARG A 3 -14.32 -15.59 39.41
CA ARG A 3 -14.93 -14.81 38.33
C ARG A 3 -13.89 -14.55 37.26
N ILE A 4 -14.13 -15.13 36.09
CA ILE A 4 -13.35 -14.91 34.86
C ILE A 4 -13.78 -13.54 34.31
N GLY A 5 -12.82 -12.61 34.21
CA GLY A 5 -13.03 -11.26 33.70
C GLY A 5 -13.32 -11.26 32.20
N SER A 6 -14.41 -10.59 31.85
CA SER A 6 -14.90 -10.35 30.49
C SER A 6 -13.84 -9.63 29.63
N MET A 7 -13.33 -10.32 28.60
CA MET A 7 -12.59 -9.70 27.50
C MET A 7 -13.58 -8.94 26.61
N ARG A 8 -13.55 -7.61 26.64
CA ARG A 8 -14.19 -6.77 25.62
C ARG A 8 -13.27 -6.72 24.39
N ALA A 9 -13.73 -7.29 23.28
CA ALA A 9 -13.17 -7.03 21.97
C ALA A 9 -13.29 -5.51 21.69
N ARG A 10 -12.17 -4.85 21.44
CA ARG A 10 -12.15 -3.44 21.02
C ARG A 10 -12.34 -3.41 19.50
N THR A 11 -13.53 -3.01 19.09
CA THR A 11 -13.89 -2.65 17.73
C THR A 11 -12.97 -1.54 17.24
N VAL A 12 -12.23 -1.76 16.15
CA VAL A 12 -11.47 -0.70 15.47
C VAL A 12 -12.48 0.09 14.66
N SER A 13 -12.84 1.27 15.17
CA SER A 13 -13.75 2.20 14.50
C SER A 13 -12.95 2.95 13.43
N LEU A 14 -13.10 2.54 12.17
CA LEU A 14 -12.64 3.32 11.02
C LEU A 14 -13.54 4.56 10.93
N LYS A 15 -13.09 5.67 11.52
CA LYS A 15 -13.82 6.95 11.47
C LYS A 15 -13.75 7.57 10.07
N LYS A 16 -14.81 8.32 9.78
CA LYS A 16 -15.25 8.98 8.53
C LYS A 16 -14.21 9.74 7.71
N ASP A 17 -13.04 10.08 8.24
CA ASP A 17 -12.12 10.99 7.55
C ASP A 17 -11.31 10.29 6.45
N LEU A 18 -11.09 8.97 6.56
CA LEU A 18 -10.32 8.21 5.56
C LEU A 18 -11.09 7.98 4.25
N LEU A 19 -12.42 7.82 4.31
CA LEU A 19 -13.25 7.60 3.11
C LEU A 19 -13.41 8.89 2.29
N TYR A 20 -13.44 10.05 2.95
CA TYR A 20 -13.58 11.35 2.28
C TYR A 20 -12.25 11.84 1.66
N GLU A 21 -11.11 11.51 2.26
CA GLU A 21 -9.79 11.78 1.63
C GLU A 21 -9.56 10.87 0.40
N LEU A 22 -10.04 9.62 0.41
CA LEU A 22 -9.95 8.71 -0.73
C LEU A 22 -10.85 9.10 -1.91
N GLU A 23 -12.03 9.68 -1.66
CA GLU A 23 -12.90 10.22 -2.72
C GLU A 23 -12.27 11.43 -3.43
N ASN A 24 -11.53 12.28 -2.72
CA ASN A 24 -10.94 13.49 -3.29
C ASN A 24 -9.64 13.26 -4.07
N LEU A 25 -8.94 12.14 -3.87
CA LEU A 25 -7.77 11.76 -4.67
C LEU A 25 -8.15 11.07 -5.99
N ALA A 26 -9.35 10.51 -6.11
CA ALA A 26 -9.83 9.86 -7.32
C ALA A 26 -10.22 10.86 -8.44
N VAL A 27 -10.56 12.10 -8.10
CA VAL A 27 -11.09 13.09 -9.06
C VAL A 27 -9.98 13.80 -9.87
N ILE A 28 -8.71 13.74 -9.44
CA ILE A 28 -7.62 14.48 -10.13
C ILE A 28 -6.94 13.64 -11.23
N ALA A 29 -7.20 12.33 -11.31
CA ALA A 29 -6.54 11.45 -12.27
C ALA A 29 -7.24 11.33 -13.64
N GLU A 30 -8.45 11.88 -13.83
CA GLU A 30 -9.23 11.66 -15.06
C GLU A 30 -9.23 12.82 -16.07
N ASP A 31 -8.55 13.94 -15.83
CA ASP A 31 -8.62 15.11 -16.74
C ASP A 31 -7.30 15.48 -17.42
N ASN A 32 -6.61 14.49 -18.00
CA ASN A 32 -5.52 14.72 -18.96
C ASN A 32 -5.89 14.13 -20.33
N LYS A 33 -6.75 14.84 -21.07
CA LYS A 33 -6.77 14.72 -22.54
C LYS A 33 -5.65 15.59 -23.12
N PRO A 34 -4.67 15.04 -23.87
CA PRO A 34 -3.71 15.87 -24.58
C PRO A 34 -4.41 16.58 -25.76
N HIS A 35 -4.37 17.91 -25.74
CA HIS A 35 -4.69 18.75 -26.88
C HIS A 35 -3.60 18.60 -27.96
N GLU A 36 -3.95 18.02 -29.11
CA GLU A 36 -3.10 18.05 -30.31
C GLU A 36 -3.11 19.46 -30.93
N GLY A 37 -1.92 20.01 -31.18
CA GLY A 37 -1.70 21.18 -32.03
C GLY A 37 -1.39 20.75 -33.48
N PRO A 38 -1.68 21.60 -34.49
CA PRO A 38 -1.60 21.21 -35.89
C PRO A 38 -0.25 21.61 -36.52
N PHE A 39 0.37 20.68 -37.26
CA PHE A 39 1.41 20.79 -38.30
C PHE A 39 2.25 19.49 -38.18
N GLN A 40 2.41 18.62 -39.18
CA GLN A 40 2.68 18.89 -40.59
C GLN A 40 2.39 17.64 -41.40
N GLU A 41 1.54 17.79 -42.41
CA GLU A 41 1.50 16.92 -43.58
C GLU A 41 2.90 16.85 -44.23
N LEU A 42 3.36 15.65 -44.57
CA LEU A 42 4.12 15.30 -45.78
C LEU A 42 4.75 13.91 -45.58
N LEU A 43 4.06 12.87 -46.02
CA LEU A 43 4.61 11.82 -46.89
C LEU A 43 3.47 10.85 -47.26
N GLN A 44 3.09 10.94 -48.53
CA GLN A 44 2.09 10.13 -49.22
C GLN A 44 2.62 8.71 -49.51
N GLU A 45 1.64 7.79 -49.53
CA GLU A 45 1.57 6.56 -50.34
C GLU A 45 2.38 5.32 -49.94
N ALA A 46 1.69 4.34 -49.34
CA ALA A 46 1.34 3.07 -50.01
C ALA A 46 0.39 2.20 -49.15
N LYS A 47 -0.78 1.84 -49.69
CA LYS A 47 -1.62 0.71 -49.23
C LYS A 47 -1.24 -0.52 -50.06
N PRO A 48 -1.23 -1.74 -49.48
CA PRO A 48 -2.30 -2.65 -49.88
C PRO A 48 -2.87 -3.54 -48.75
N MET A 49 -4.18 -3.78 -48.89
CA MET A 49 -4.98 -4.96 -48.53
C MET A 49 -4.59 -5.87 -47.34
N GLY A 50 -5.47 -5.84 -46.34
CA GLY A 50 -6.35 -6.97 -46.03
C GLY A 50 -5.89 -7.91 -44.93
N PHE A 51 -6.41 -7.70 -43.71
CA PHE A 51 -6.82 -8.76 -42.77
C PHE A 51 -7.58 -8.11 -41.59
N CYS A 52 -8.89 -8.34 -41.50
CA CYS A 52 -9.62 -8.43 -40.23
C CYS A 52 -10.26 -9.83 -40.23
N PRO A 53 -10.18 -10.57 -39.12
CA PRO A 53 -11.25 -10.42 -38.15
C PRO A 53 -10.75 -10.32 -36.70
N ASP A 54 -11.49 -9.50 -35.97
CA ASP A 54 -11.77 -9.52 -34.54
C ASP A 54 -11.19 -10.72 -33.76
N VAL A 55 -10.10 -10.46 -33.04
CA VAL A 55 -9.86 -11.10 -31.75
C VAL A 55 -9.73 -9.96 -30.77
N GLU A 56 -10.79 -9.70 -30.01
CA GLU A 56 -10.71 -8.83 -28.82
C GLU A 56 -9.55 -9.33 -27.98
N ALA A 57 -8.47 -8.53 -27.97
CA ALA A 57 -7.36 -8.76 -27.07
C ALA A 57 -7.97 -8.78 -25.65
N PRO A 58 -7.69 -9.83 -24.84
CA PRO A 58 -8.17 -9.84 -23.47
C PRO A 58 -7.71 -8.57 -22.79
N LEU A 59 -8.63 -7.88 -22.10
CA LEU A 59 -8.39 -6.67 -21.31
C LEU A 59 -7.04 -6.79 -20.62
N GLN A 60 -6.02 -6.14 -21.17
CA GLN A 60 -4.68 -6.16 -20.60
C GLN A 60 -4.74 -5.25 -19.37
N LEU A 61 -5.08 -5.84 -18.22
CA LEU A 61 -4.97 -5.18 -16.92
C LEU A 61 -3.54 -4.65 -16.80
N LYS A 62 -3.41 -3.40 -16.36
CA LYS A 62 -2.09 -2.83 -16.13
C LYS A 62 -1.40 -3.64 -15.02
N PRO A 63 -0.06 -3.82 -15.06
CA PRO A 63 0.67 -4.56 -14.02
C PRO A 63 0.38 -4.06 -12.59
N GLU A 64 0.09 -2.77 -12.44
CA GLU A 64 -0.30 -2.11 -11.19
C GLU A 64 -1.65 -2.62 -10.67
N GLU A 65 -2.65 -2.75 -11.55
CA GLU A 65 -3.99 -3.22 -11.17
C GLU A 65 -3.97 -4.69 -10.74
N LEU A 66 -3.06 -5.51 -11.28
CA LEU A 66 -2.92 -6.92 -10.90
C LEU A 66 -2.44 -7.08 -9.45
N LYS A 67 -1.60 -6.15 -8.97
CA LYS A 67 -1.05 -6.15 -7.60
C LYS A 67 -1.94 -5.41 -6.61
N SER A 68 -2.87 -4.59 -7.07
CA SER A 68 -3.82 -3.88 -6.21
C SER A 68 -4.67 -4.84 -5.39
N THR A 69 -4.89 -4.44 -4.14
CA THR A 69 -5.78 -5.14 -3.21
C THR A 69 -7.12 -4.39 -3.16
N TYR A 70 -8.23 -5.14 -3.19
CA TYR A 70 -9.58 -4.62 -3.12
C TYR A 70 -10.37 -5.34 -2.03
N LEU A 71 -11.32 -4.64 -1.42
CA LEU A 71 -12.38 -5.22 -0.61
C LEU A 71 -13.63 -5.33 -1.48
N VAL A 72 -14.16 -6.54 -1.63
CA VAL A 72 -15.46 -6.77 -2.26
C VAL A 72 -16.53 -6.90 -1.18
N LYS A 73 -17.63 -6.16 -1.32
CA LYS A 73 -18.77 -6.25 -0.39
C LYS A 73 -19.48 -7.59 -0.58
N LEU A 74 -19.75 -8.28 0.52
CA LEU A 74 -20.59 -9.48 0.54
C LEU A 74 -22.06 -9.07 0.47
N ASP A 75 -22.62 -9.11 -0.74
CA ASP A 75 -24.01 -8.71 -1.00
C ASP A 75 -24.53 -9.47 -2.23
N GLY A 76 -25.86 -9.64 -2.31
CA GLY A 76 -26.53 -10.29 -3.44
C GLY A 76 -25.91 -11.65 -3.84
N PRO A 77 -25.54 -11.85 -5.13
CA PRO A 77 -24.85 -13.05 -5.61
C PRO A 77 -23.48 -13.31 -4.96
N LEU A 78 -22.90 -12.34 -4.26
CA LEU A 78 -21.63 -12.45 -3.52
C LEU A 78 -21.84 -12.51 -2.00
N GLY A 79 -23.04 -12.85 -1.52
CA GLY A 79 -23.39 -12.78 -0.08
C GLY A 79 -22.57 -13.66 0.87
N THR A 80 -21.67 -14.51 0.38
CA THR A 80 -20.79 -15.33 1.23
C THR A 80 -19.37 -15.41 0.68
N ALA A 81 -18.38 -15.56 1.57
CA ALA A 81 -16.98 -15.76 1.20
C ALA A 81 -16.76 -16.97 0.27
N SER A 82 -17.55 -18.03 0.43
CA SER A 82 -17.51 -19.22 -0.44
C SER A 82 -17.89 -18.87 -1.89
N LYS A 83 -18.86 -17.97 -2.06
CA LYS A 83 -19.28 -17.57 -3.41
C LYS A 83 -18.27 -16.65 -4.08
N VAL A 84 -17.63 -15.77 -3.31
CA VAL A 84 -16.47 -15.00 -3.78
C VAL A 84 -15.33 -15.95 -4.17
N GLN A 85 -15.04 -16.97 -3.35
CA GLN A 85 -14.01 -17.96 -3.63
C GLN A 85 -14.23 -18.66 -4.99
N GLU A 86 -15.46 -19.14 -5.22
CA GLU A 86 -15.85 -19.83 -6.46
C GLU A 86 -15.68 -18.93 -7.69
N LEU A 87 -16.25 -17.72 -7.66
CA LEU A 87 -16.23 -16.81 -8.81
C LEU A 87 -14.84 -16.21 -9.08
N ALA A 88 -14.04 -16.03 -8.03
CA ALA A 88 -12.67 -15.52 -8.14
C ALA A 88 -11.63 -16.63 -8.43
N GLY A 89 -12.03 -17.91 -8.45
CA GLY A 89 -11.13 -19.03 -8.66
C GLY A 89 -10.08 -19.20 -7.54
N MET A 90 -10.43 -18.87 -6.30
CA MET A 90 -9.50 -18.91 -5.17
C MET A 90 -9.35 -20.32 -4.59
N VAL A 91 -8.10 -20.73 -4.35
CA VAL A 91 -7.80 -22.05 -3.73
C VAL A 91 -8.24 -22.09 -2.27
N HIS A 92 -8.15 -20.97 -1.55
CA HIS A 92 -8.51 -20.84 -0.15
C HIS A 92 -9.65 -19.84 0.04
N LEU A 93 -10.42 -20.04 1.11
CA LEU A 93 -11.50 -19.15 1.48
C LEU A 93 -10.95 -17.75 1.78
N PRO A 94 -11.47 -16.67 1.17
CA PRO A 94 -11.01 -15.32 1.43
C PRO A 94 -11.29 -14.91 2.88
N LYS A 95 -10.39 -14.09 3.44
CA LYS A 95 -10.56 -13.52 4.77
C LYS A 95 -11.70 -12.50 4.76
N VAL A 96 -12.66 -12.69 5.66
CA VAL A 96 -13.78 -11.77 5.86
C VAL A 96 -13.40 -10.66 6.83
N VAL A 97 -13.81 -9.44 6.52
CA VAL A 97 -13.69 -8.25 7.38
C VAL A 97 -15.07 -7.65 7.57
N GLU A 98 -15.41 -7.31 8.80
CA GLU A 98 -16.64 -6.61 9.13
C GLU A 98 -16.37 -5.10 9.18
N GLY A 99 -17.25 -4.31 8.56
CA GLY A 99 -17.25 -2.86 8.62
C GLY A 99 -18.56 -2.38 9.22
N SER A 100 -18.49 -1.60 10.30
CA SER A 100 -19.65 -0.94 10.88
C SER A 100 -19.79 0.47 10.30
N GLY A 101 -20.93 0.78 9.68
CA GLY A 101 -21.22 2.12 9.15
C GLY A 101 -22.38 2.79 9.89
N ASP A 102 -22.24 4.10 10.18
CA ASP A 102 -23.28 4.89 10.89
C ASP A 102 -24.64 4.94 10.15
N ALA A 103 -24.64 4.81 8.82
CA ALA A 103 -25.83 5.02 7.97
C ALA A 103 -26.32 3.76 7.24
N SER A 104 -25.42 2.83 6.90
CA SER A 104 -25.71 1.63 6.09
C SER A 104 -25.89 0.35 6.89
N GLY A 105 -25.68 0.40 8.22
CA GLY A 105 -25.56 -0.78 9.06
C GLY A 105 -24.23 -1.52 8.88
N ASP A 106 -24.11 -2.65 9.55
CA ASP A 106 -22.95 -3.53 9.49
C ASP A 106 -22.86 -4.20 8.10
N ALA A 107 -21.68 -4.17 7.50
CA ALA A 107 -21.39 -4.78 6.21
C ALA A 107 -20.20 -5.73 6.33
N SER A 108 -20.19 -6.79 5.52
CA SER A 108 -19.07 -7.74 5.46
C SER A 108 -18.36 -7.62 4.12
N PHE A 109 -17.04 -7.77 4.13
CA PHE A 109 -16.17 -7.62 2.98
C PHE A 109 -15.19 -8.79 2.88
N CYS A 110 -14.64 -9.03 1.68
CA CYS A 110 -13.55 -9.98 1.45
C CYS A 110 -12.41 -9.33 0.70
N PHE A 111 -11.18 -9.70 1.03
CA PHE A 111 -10.00 -9.27 0.27
C PHE A 111 -9.89 -10.05 -1.05
N VAL A 112 -9.67 -9.30 -2.14
CA VAL A 112 -9.40 -9.82 -3.48
C VAL A 112 -8.29 -9.00 -4.15
N ASN A 113 -7.49 -9.62 -5.02
CA ASN A 113 -6.50 -8.91 -5.86
C ASN A 113 -7.12 -8.50 -7.21
N GLY A 114 -6.34 -7.81 -8.06
CA GLY A 114 -6.81 -7.38 -9.38
C GLY A 114 -7.30 -8.51 -10.30
N VAL A 115 -6.60 -9.64 -10.29
CA VAL A 115 -6.98 -10.84 -11.08
C VAL A 115 -8.34 -11.36 -10.62
N GLN A 116 -8.52 -11.50 -9.31
CA GLN A 116 -9.75 -11.98 -8.69
C GLN A 116 -10.92 -11.02 -8.90
N LYS A 117 -10.68 -9.70 -8.77
CA LYS A 117 -11.66 -8.66 -9.10
C LYS A 117 -12.12 -8.81 -10.56
N SER A 118 -11.19 -8.95 -11.49
CA SER A 118 -11.51 -9.14 -12.91
C SER A 118 -12.32 -10.42 -13.14
N ALA A 119 -11.92 -11.54 -12.53
CA ALA A 119 -12.66 -12.80 -12.61
C ALA A 119 -14.11 -12.68 -12.09
N ILE A 120 -14.31 -12.00 -10.96
CA ILE A 120 -15.65 -11.74 -10.40
C ILE A 120 -16.49 -10.88 -11.36
N ILE A 121 -15.92 -9.79 -11.90
CA ILE A 121 -16.62 -8.91 -12.85
C ILE A 121 -17.03 -9.70 -14.10
N THR A 122 -16.11 -10.49 -14.66
CA THR A 122 -16.39 -11.34 -15.82
C THR A 122 -17.45 -12.38 -15.51
N ALA A 123 -17.42 -13.03 -14.35
CA ALA A 123 -18.41 -14.03 -13.98
C ALA A 123 -19.81 -13.42 -13.75
N LEU A 124 -19.88 -12.16 -13.36
CA LEU A 124 -21.12 -11.43 -13.11
C LEU A 124 -21.61 -10.59 -14.30
N SER A 125 -20.94 -10.63 -15.45
CA SER A 125 -21.29 -9.79 -16.62
C SER A 125 -22.73 -9.98 -17.12
N ASN A 126 -23.30 -11.17 -16.89
CA ASN A 126 -24.67 -11.52 -17.29
C ASN A 126 -25.71 -11.29 -16.18
N ASN A 127 -25.32 -10.67 -15.06
CA ASN A 127 -26.18 -10.43 -13.91
C ASN A 127 -26.50 -8.92 -13.80
N PRO A 128 -27.73 -8.52 -13.42
CA PRO A 128 -28.05 -7.12 -13.13
C PRO A 128 -27.36 -6.57 -11.88
N PHE A 129 -26.73 -7.43 -11.08
CA PHE A 129 -26.02 -7.05 -9.87
C PHE A 129 -24.65 -6.42 -10.19
N SER A 130 -24.45 -5.18 -9.74
CA SER A 130 -23.15 -4.51 -9.79
C SER A 130 -22.40 -4.70 -8.47
N PRO A 131 -21.33 -5.51 -8.42
CA PRO A 131 -20.53 -5.70 -7.21
C PRO A 131 -19.85 -4.39 -6.78
N THR A 132 -19.76 -4.17 -5.47
CA THR A 132 -19.04 -3.03 -4.88
C THR A 132 -17.61 -3.43 -4.53
N PHE A 133 -16.63 -2.74 -5.11
CA PHE A 133 -15.22 -2.90 -4.79
C PHE A 133 -14.67 -1.61 -4.18
N ILE A 134 -13.93 -1.73 -3.09
CA ILE A 134 -13.21 -0.64 -2.44
C ILE A 134 -11.72 -0.91 -2.62
N HIS A 135 -10.98 0.02 -3.21
CA HIS A 135 -9.53 -0.12 -3.36
C HIS A 135 -8.84 0.06 -2.01
N VAL A 136 -8.02 -0.91 -1.61
CA VAL A 136 -7.22 -0.85 -0.39
C VAL A 136 -5.93 -0.11 -0.71
N ASN A 137 -5.94 1.19 -0.46
CA ASN A 137 -4.81 2.05 -0.74
C ASN A 137 -3.86 2.10 0.45
N MET A 138 -3.05 1.05 0.63
CA MET A 138 -2.16 0.90 1.78
C MET A 138 -0.76 0.49 1.34
N ALA A 139 0.27 1.11 1.92
CA ALA A 139 1.66 0.76 1.67
C ALA A 139 1.93 -0.70 2.02
N GLU A 140 2.58 -1.45 1.13
CA GLU A 140 2.86 -2.87 1.37
C GLU A 140 3.94 -3.04 2.45
N LYS A 141 3.78 -4.01 3.35
CA LYS A 141 4.84 -4.41 4.29
C LYS A 141 5.02 -5.92 4.16
N ALA A 142 6.06 -6.33 3.45
CA ALA A 142 6.35 -7.74 3.15
C ALA A 142 7.78 -8.11 3.57
N LEU A 143 8.10 -7.93 4.86
CA LEU A 143 9.43 -8.19 5.39
C LEU A 143 9.74 -9.69 5.39
N SER A 144 10.80 -10.08 4.69
CA SER A 144 11.26 -11.46 4.63
C SER A 144 11.78 -11.92 5.98
N ARG A 145 11.47 -13.17 6.35
CA ARG A 145 12.03 -13.85 7.53
C ARG A 145 13.40 -14.47 7.24
N ASP A 146 13.68 -14.71 5.96
CA ASP A 146 14.83 -15.49 5.50
C ASP A 146 15.88 -14.62 4.81
N SER A 147 15.61 -13.32 4.66
CA SER A 147 16.54 -12.35 4.07
C SER A 147 16.32 -10.94 4.62
N ALA A 148 17.30 -10.07 4.36
CA ALA A 148 17.20 -8.65 4.68
C ALA A 148 16.10 -7.92 3.88
N ALA A 149 15.58 -8.52 2.80
CA ALA A 149 14.61 -7.90 1.92
C ALA A 149 13.25 -7.63 2.59
N PRO A 150 12.55 -6.56 2.18
CA PRO A 150 13.09 -5.41 1.46
C PRO A 150 13.91 -4.52 2.40
N CYS A 151 15.03 -3.99 1.91
CA CYS A 151 15.91 -3.11 2.66
C CYS A 151 16.31 -1.92 1.78
N LEU A 152 16.26 -0.72 2.36
CA LEU A 152 16.68 0.53 1.72
C LEU A 152 18.16 0.45 1.34
N GLY A 153 18.48 0.81 0.10
CA GLY A 153 19.86 0.86 -0.41
C GLY A 153 20.57 -0.50 -0.51
N TYR A 154 19.85 -1.61 -0.31
CA TYR A 154 20.44 -2.95 -0.28
C TYR A 154 19.61 -3.97 -1.06
N ASP A 155 20.16 -4.42 -2.20
CA ASP A 155 19.55 -5.48 -3.01
C ASP A 155 19.96 -6.86 -2.51
N ALA A 156 19.10 -7.47 -1.68
CA ALA A 156 19.30 -8.82 -1.13
C ALA A 156 19.13 -9.95 -2.17
N THR A 157 18.71 -9.67 -3.40
CA THR A 157 18.56 -10.69 -4.45
C THR A 157 19.90 -11.05 -5.09
N LEU A 158 20.89 -10.16 -5.00
CA LEU A 158 22.22 -10.35 -5.57
C LEU A 158 22.97 -11.49 -4.84
N PRO A 159 23.61 -12.43 -5.55
CA PRO A 159 24.27 -13.58 -4.92
C PRO A 159 25.30 -13.23 -3.83
N HIS A 160 26.00 -12.11 -3.99
CA HIS A 160 26.98 -11.61 -3.02
C HIS A 160 26.33 -10.94 -1.78
N HIS A 161 25.05 -10.59 -1.87
CA HIS A 161 24.23 -10.07 -0.78
C HIS A 161 23.34 -11.15 -0.13
N ARG A 162 23.36 -12.38 -0.66
CA ARG A 162 22.68 -13.52 -0.01
C ARG A 162 23.53 -14.00 1.16
N LEU A 163 23.12 -13.64 2.36
CA LEU A 163 23.77 -14.06 3.59
C LEU A 163 23.78 -15.59 3.69
N THR A 164 24.98 -16.16 3.83
CA THR A 164 25.21 -17.61 3.76
C THR A 164 25.23 -18.27 5.15
N GLU A 165 25.15 -17.50 6.25
CA GLU A 165 25.34 -18.04 7.60
C GLU A 165 24.14 -17.85 8.54
N LEU A 166 23.69 -19.00 9.05
CA LEU A 166 22.63 -19.27 10.04
C LEU A 166 22.92 -18.60 11.39
N ALA A 167 22.64 -17.30 11.58
CA ALA A 167 22.44 -16.68 12.91
C ALA A 167 22.09 -15.18 12.83
N HIS A 168 21.18 -14.74 11.97
CA HIS A 168 20.75 -13.34 12.00
C HIS A 168 19.22 -13.25 12.06
N ASP A 169 18.72 -12.74 13.18
CA ASP A 169 17.37 -12.21 13.25
C ASP A 169 17.32 -11.00 12.30
N PHE A 170 16.61 -11.12 11.18
CA PHE A 170 16.35 -9.99 10.28
C PHE A 170 15.38 -9.03 10.95
N LEU A 171 15.94 -8.15 11.78
CA LEU A 171 15.20 -7.16 12.55
C LEU A 171 15.05 -5.85 11.77
N PRO A 172 13.92 -5.15 11.89
CA PRO A 172 12.71 -5.59 12.58
C PRO A 172 12.01 -6.74 11.84
N ALA A 173 11.41 -7.67 12.59
CA ALA A 173 10.55 -8.70 12.02
C ALA A 173 9.17 -8.12 11.61
N GLN A 174 8.44 -8.82 10.74
CA GLN A 174 7.15 -8.40 10.19
C GLN A 174 6.16 -7.83 11.23
N ASN A 175 6.08 -8.43 12.42
CA ASN A 175 5.14 -8.05 13.47
C ASN A 175 5.84 -7.62 14.77
N GLN A 176 7.08 -7.11 14.68
CA GLN A 176 7.85 -6.70 15.84
C GLN A 176 7.48 -5.28 16.27
N TYR A 177 7.14 -5.13 17.55
CA TYR A 177 6.91 -3.84 18.19
C TYR A 177 7.52 -3.84 19.60
N PRO A 178 8.01 -2.69 20.10
CA PRO A 178 8.08 -1.40 19.41
C PRO A 178 9.16 -1.37 18.32
N VAL A 179 8.98 -0.54 17.30
CA VAL A 179 9.89 -0.42 16.15
C VAL A 179 10.12 1.05 15.79
N TRP A 180 11.36 1.38 15.43
CA TRP A 180 11.69 2.72 14.93
C TRP A 180 11.21 2.89 13.50
N TYR A 181 10.57 4.01 13.22
CA TYR A 181 10.23 4.47 11.89
C TYR A 181 10.97 5.76 11.57
N PHE A 182 11.57 5.84 10.38
CA PHE A 182 12.17 7.05 9.84
C PHE A 182 11.20 7.76 8.87
N PHE A 183 11.06 9.07 9.06
CA PHE A 183 10.20 9.96 8.28
C PHE A 183 11.01 11.13 7.71
N TYR A 184 10.74 11.48 6.45
CA TYR A 184 11.40 12.55 5.70
C TYR A 184 10.41 13.54 5.05
N GLY A 185 9.11 13.26 5.18
CA GLY A 185 8.00 14.02 4.58
C GLY A 185 7.04 14.56 5.63
N THR A 186 5.74 14.53 5.34
CA THR A 186 4.69 15.07 6.22
C THR A 186 4.58 14.34 7.55
N LEU A 187 4.88 13.03 7.60
CA LEU A 187 4.93 12.26 8.85
C LEU A 187 6.03 12.72 9.83
N ALA A 188 6.96 13.57 9.39
CA ALA A 188 7.92 14.22 10.28
C ALA A 188 7.29 15.36 11.12
N ASP A 189 6.05 15.77 10.81
CA ASP A 189 5.29 16.73 11.61
C ASP A 189 4.57 16.02 12.78
N PRO A 190 4.86 16.38 14.05
CA PRO A 190 4.16 15.83 15.20
C PRO A 190 2.65 15.94 15.13
N GLU A 191 2.10 17.02 14.56
CA GLU A 191 0.65 17.25 14.53
C GLU A 191 -0.03 16.27 13.57
N VAL A 192 0.60 15.97 12.43
CA VAL A 192 0.14 14.93 11.51
C VAL A 192 0.13 13.56 12.20
N LEU A 193 1.16 13.24 13.00
CA LEU A 193 1.20 11.99 13.75
C LEU A 193 0.13 11.93 14.85
N VAL A 194 -0.16 13.03 15.56
CA VAL A 194 -1.24 13.07 16.55
C VAL A 194 -2.57 12.73 15.90
N GLU A 195 -2.86 13.38 14.77
CA GLU A 195 -4.10 13.16 14.02
C GLU A 195 -4.20 11.72 13.52
N LYS A 196 -3.21 11.26 12.75
CA LYS A 196 -3.29 9.97 12.05
C LYS A 196 -3.15 8.77 12.99
N LEU A 197 -2.44 8.89 14.11
CA LEU A 197 -2.31 7.83 15.11
C LEU A 197 -3.30 7.97 16.28
N GLU A 198 -4.19 8.97 16.25
CA GLU A 198 -5.12 9.31 17.33
C GLU A 198 -4.42 9.42 18.71
N LEU A 199 -3.24 10.04 18.77
CA LEU A 199 -2.46 10.12 20.01
C LEU A 199 -3.10 11.10 21.00
N CYS A 200 -3.16 10.72 22.28
CA CYS A 200 -3.63 11.61 23.34
C CYS A 200 -2.64 12.74 23.67
N ALA A 201 -1.38 12.63 23.22
CA ALA A 201 -0.33 13.59 23.51
C ALA A 201 0.60 13.74 22.29
N ARG A 202 1.23 14.91 22.17
CA ARG A 202 2.17 15.22 21.10
C ARG A 202 3.38 14.28 21.15
N PRO A 203 3.71 13.57 20.04
CA PRO A 203 4.84 12.66 20.01
C PRO A 203 6.17 13.43 20.01
N SER A 204 7.18 12.86 20.66
CA SER A 204 8.56 13.35 20.59
C SER A 204 9.29 12.60 19.48
N LEU A 205 9.44 13.25 18.33
CA LEU A 205 10.31 12.77 17.27
C LEU A 205 11.76 13.12 17.58
N ARG A 206 12.67 12.24 17.17
CA ARG A 206 14.12 12.43 17.33
C ARG A 206 14.75 12.74 15.97
N PRO A 207 15.61 13.75 15.83
CA PRO A 207 16.35 13.98 14.58
C PRO A 207 17.16 12.73 14.22
N ALA A 208 17.08 12.31 12.96
CA ALA A 208 17.71 11.08 12.51
C ALA A 208 18.18 11.18 11.06
N THR A 209 19.03 10.22 10.65
CA THR A 209 19.48 10.06 9.26
C THR A 209 19.41 8.60 8.85
N VAL A 210 19.24 8.35 7.55
CA VAL A 210 19.34 7.03 6.91
C VAL A 210 20.32 7.10 5.75
N ASP A 211 21.04 6.01 5.52
CA ASP A 211 21.98 5.85 4.41
C ASP A 211 21.37 5.01 3.28
N GLY A 212 21.98 5.03 2.10
CA GLY A 212 21.56 4.25 0.93
C GLY A 212 20.26 4.75 0.29
N ALA A 213 19.99 6.06 0.40
CA ALA A 213 18.73 6.65 -0.02
C ALA A 213 18.92 7.94 -0.82
N ASN A 214 17.94 8.26 -1.65
CA ASN A 214 17.84 9.53 -2.36
C ASN A 214 16.43 10.10 -2.23
N ILE A 215 16.31 11.42 -2.13
CA ILE A 215 15.01 12.11 -2.23
C ILE A 215 14.82 12.57 -3.67
N ARG A 216 13.73 12.12 -4.30
CA ARG A 216 13.25 12.58 -5.60
C ARG A 216 11.98 13.39 -5.45
N THR A 217 11.62 14.09 -6.52
CA THR A 217 10.33 14.78 -6.64
C THR A 217 9.39 13.92 -7.47
N TRP A 218 8.15 13.77 -6.99
CA TRP A 218 7.08 13.07 -7.68
C TRP A 218 5.86 13.99 -7.79
N GLY A 219 5.22 14.02 -8.97
CA GLY A 219 4.05 14.88 -9.21
C GLY A 219 4.36 16.36 -9.06
N GLY A 220 5.60 16.75 -9.37
CA GLY A 220 6.11 18.13 -9.31
C GLY A 220 6.25 18.76 -7.92
N LYS A 221 5.75 18.12 -6.84
CA LYS A 221 5.73 18.74 -5.50
C LYS A 221 5.96 17.79 -4.32
N TYR A 222 5.80 16.47 -4.50
CA TYR A 222 5.92 15.52 -3.41
C TYR A 222 7.34 14.98 -3.32
N LYS A 223 7.84 14.79 -2.09
CA LYS A 223 9.13 14.13 -1.86
C LYS A 223 8.92 12.63 -1.83
N ALA A 224 9.73 11.91 -2.59
CA ALA A 224 9.74 10.45 -2.65
C ALA A 224 11.12 9.92 -2.26
N LEU A 225 11.20 9.10 -1.21
CA LEU A 225 12.43 8.41 -0.85
C LEU A 225 12.57 7.13 -1.67
N VAL A 226 13.68 7.03 -2.39
CA VAL A 226 14.03 5.88 -3.23
C VAL A 226 15.41 5.36 -2.85
N ASP A 227 15.76 4.17 -3.33
CA ASP A 227 17.11 3.64 -3.16
C ASP A 227 18.15 4.57 -3.80
N GLY A 228 19.29 4.70 -3.14
CA GLY A 228 20.35 5.60 -3.54
C GLY A 228 21.67 5.32 -2.84
N ASP A 229 22.55 6.29 -2.89
CA ASP A 229 23.91 6.27 -2.33
C ASP A 229 24.18 7.46 -1.39
N SER A 230 23.14 8.23 -1.08
CA SER A 230 23.23 9.42 -0.24
C SER A 230 22.63 9.19 1.15
N ILE A 231 22.94 10.13 2.04
CA ILE A 231 22.38 10.20 3.39
C ILE A 231 21.20 11.17 3.38
N VAL A 232 20.05 10.71 3.86
CA VAL A 232 18.84 11.52 3.99
C VAL A 232 18.59 11.86 5.44
N ALA A 233 18.46 13.15 5.74
CA ALA A 233 18.07 13.64 7.05
C ALA A 233 16.55 13.67 7.21
N GLY A 234 16.09 13.39 8.43
CA GLY A 234 14.68 13.34 8.78
C GLY A 234 14.49 13.15 10.27
N TRP A 235 13.47 12.40 10.62
CA TRP A 235 13.02 12.22 11.99
C TRP A 235 12.67 10.77 12.26
N ALA A 236 12.99 10.29 13.45
CA ALA A 236 12.65 8.97 13.92
C ALA A 236 11.58 9.03 15.00
N TYR A 237 10.62 8.11 14.93
CA TYR A 237 9.61 7.92 15.95
C TYR A 237 9.37 6.44 16.21
N LYS A 238 9.09 6.08 17.47
CA LYS A 238 8.93 4.68 17.88
C LYS A 238 7.46 4.28 17.84
N ILE A 239 7.11 3.43 16.88
CA ILE A 239 5.77 2.88 16.75
C ILE A 239 5.62 1.69 17.69
N THR A 240 4.58 1.74 18.53
CA THR A 240 4.40 0.79 19.64
C THR A 240 3.34 -0.27 19.37
N SER A 241 2.52 -0.12 18.33
CA SER A 241 1.43 -1.04 18.03
C SER A 241 1.23 -1.23 16.52
N ALA A 242 0.70 -2.40 16.16
CA ALA A 242 0.34 -2.71 14.78
C ALA A 242 -0.76 -1.78 14.23
N GLY A 243 -1.69 -1.33 15.07
CA GLY A 243 -2.75 -0.40 14.64
C GLY A 243 -2.20 0.97 14.27
N HIS A 244 -1.20 1.47 15.00
CA HIS A 244 -0.51 2.72 14.62
C HIS A 244 0.25 2.55 13.30
N GLU A 245 0.97 1.44 13.12
CA GLU A 245 1.67 1.17 11.88
C GLU A 245 0.71 1.06 10.69
N GLU A 246 -0.41 0.37 10.86
CA GLU A 246 -1.46 0.25 9.85
C GLU A 246 -2.00 1.62 9.43
N ALA A 247 -2.27 2.51 10.39
CA ALA A 247 -2.71 3.88 10.09
C ALA A 247 -1.69 4.67 9.25
N LEU A 248 -0.39 4.54 9.54
CA LEU A 248 0.66 5.17 8.72
C LEU A 248 0.71 4.58 7.32
N ARG A 249 0.56 3.26 7.19
CA ARG A 249 0.58 2.58 5.89
C ARG A 249 -0.61 3.01 5.03
N TYR A 250 -1.78 3.26 5.61
CA TYR A 250 -2.91 3.83 4.89
C TYR A 250 -2.64 5.26 4.42
N TYR A 251 -2.00 6.08 5.26
CA TYR A 251 -1.67 7.46 4.93
C TYR A 251 -0.68 7.56 3.76
N GLU A 252 0.37 6.73 3.76
CA GLU A 252 1.40 6.75 2.70
C GLU A 252 0.90 6.14 1.39
N THR A 253 -0.12 5.27 1.43
CA THR A 253 -0.76 4.65 0.25
C THR A 253 0.04 3.55 -0.44
N SER A 254 -0.56 2.86 -1.41
CA SER A 254 0.09 1.77 -2.16
C SER A 254 1.21 2.24 -3.09
N GLN A 255 1.50 3.53 -3.14
CA GLN A 255 2.65 4.08 -3.86
C GLN A 255 3.97 3.90 -3.10
N TYR A 256 3.90 3.43 -1.86
CA TYR A 256 5.05 3.14 -1.02
C TYR A 256 5.02 1.70 -0.55
N GLU A 257 6.20 1.22 -0.16
CA GLU A 257 6.38 -0.01 0.59
C GLU A 257 7.17 0.29 1.87
N VAL A 258 6.96 -0.55 2.87
CA VAL A 258 7.70 -0.53 4.14
C VAL A 258 8.93 -1.39 3.99
N VAL A 259 10.11 -0.78 4.17
CA VAL A 259 11.41 -1.45 4.05
C VAL A 259 12.22 -1.33 5.32
N ARG A 260 13.13 -2.28 5.54
CA ARG A 260 14.16 -2.17 6.58
C ARG A 260 15.16 -1.07 6.21
N CYS A 261 15.66 -0.38 7.22
CA CYS A 261 16.76 0.58 7.07
C CYS A 261 17.55 0.68 8.37
N VAL A 262 18.77 1.18 8.28
CA VAL A 262 19.57 1.57 9.44
C VAL A 262 19.32 3.05 9.70
N ILE A 263 18.82 3.36 10.89
CA ILE A 263 18.51 4.71 11.33
C ILE A 263 19.59 5.15 12.32
N LEU A 264 20.28 6.23 12.01
CA LEU A 264 21.19 6.91 12.93
C LEU A 264 20.42 8.00 13.66
N ILE A 265 20.31 7.90 14.98
CA ILE A 265 19.65 8.92 15.80
C ILE A 265 20.67 10.00 16.17
N ASN A 266 20.48 11.21 15.66
CA ASN A 266 21.51 12.26 15.71
C ASN A 266 21.79 12.75 17.14
N ASP A 267 20.83 12.65 18.05
CA ASP A 267 21.02 13.13 19.44
C ASP A 267 21.94 12.20 20.25
N THR A 268 21.95 10.90 19.95
CA THR A 268 22.70 9.89 20.71
C THR A 268 23.82 9.22 19.91
N ASP A 269 23.90 9.48 18.60
CA ASP A 269 24.80 8.80 17.66
C ASP A 269 24.60 7.27 17.65
N GLU A 270 23.41 6.83 18.07
CA GLU A 270 23.03 5.42 18.11
C GLU A 270 22.49 4.98 16.75
N ARG A 271 22.97 3.83 16.27
CA ARG A 271 22.46 3.18 15.06
C ARG A 271 21.53 2.05 15.42
N ASP A 272 20.28 2.14 14.98
CA ASP A 272 19.26 1.13 15.19
C ASP A 272 18.66 0.66 13.86
N TRP A 273 18.31 -0.62 13.80
CA TRP A 273 17.48 -1.14 12.72
C TRP A 273 16.04 -0.67 12.89
N GLY A 274 15.48 -0.12 11.82
CA GLY A 274 14.12 0.39 11.79
C GLY A 274 13.47 0.20 10.43
N LEU A 275 12.37 0.90 10.23
CA LEU A 275 11.55 0.86 9.03
C LEU A 275 11.40 2.26 8.42
N THR A 276 11.18 2.31 7.12
CA THR A 276 10.77 3.56 6.45
C THR A 276 9.86 3.24 5.26
N PHE A 277 9.28 4.29 4.68
CA PHE A 277 8.44 4.21 3.48
C PHE A 277 9.28 4.54 2.24
N ARG A 278 9.57 3.53 1.43
CA ARG A 278 10.23 3.66 0.14
C ARG A 278 9.18 3.77 -0.96
N PHE A 279 9.34 4.75 -1.83
CA PHE A 279 8.46 4.95 -2.99
C PHE A 279 8.69 3.86 -4.04
N VAL A 280 7.61 3.24 -4.52
CA VAL A 280 7.64 2.17 -5.53
C VAL A 280 7.12 2.63 -6.90
N GLY A 281 6.63 3.86 -7.01
CA GLY A 281 6.16 4.43 -8.27
C GLY A 281 7.30 4.92 -9.18
N ALA A 282 6.93 5.42 -10.36
CA ALA A 282 7.86 6.13 -11.22
C ALA A 282 8.05 7.57 -10.72
N CYS A 283 9.30 7.98 -10.50
CA CYS A 283 9.62 9.40 -10.28
C CYS A 283 9.78 10.10 -11.64
N ASP A 284 9.52 11.41 -11.64
CA ASP A 284 9.75 12.30 -12.79
C ASP A 284 11.24 12.62 -12.99
#